data_AF-A0A7W0GJR6-F1
#
_entry.id   AF-A0A7W0GJR6-F1
#
_cell.length_a   1.000
_cell.length_b   1.000
_cell.length_c   1.000
_cell.angle_alpha   90.00
_cell.angle_beta   90.00
_cell.angle_gamma   90.00
#
_symmetry.space_group_name_H-M   'P 1'
#
loop_
_entity.id
_entity.type
_entity.pdbx_description
1 polymer ?
#
loop_
_entity_poly.entity_id
_entity_poly.type
_entity_poly.pdbx_seq_one_letter_code
_entity_poly.pdbx_strand_id
1 'polypeptide(L)'
;MNRLHTVTLAAAMLALMVTNPAVAQSPGNRGMALPIDPKLLNELPEVKGVVSWKVLGQVKTAQVGQRFLPEFAAEIRKLDQQDVKLQGYMMPIVTGEKHDHFLLTMRPADCPF
;
A
#
# COMPACT_ATOMS: atom_id res chain seq x y z
N MET A 1 -57.87 -1.60 -50.29
CA MET A 1 -57.67 -0.56 -51.34
C MET A 1 -58.00 0.79 -50.74
N ASN A 2 -57.22 1.81 -51.13
CA ASN A 2 -57.31 3.24 -50.80
C ASN A 2 -56.76 3.64 -49.42
N ARG A 3 -55.60 4.30 -49.33
CA ARG A 3 -55.12 5.64 -49.81
C ARG A 3 -54.97 6.51 -48.56
N LEU A 4 -53.73 6.71 -48.12
CA LEU A 4 -52.97 7.95 -48.29
C LEU A 4 -53.44 9.06 -47.33
N HIS A 5 -52.70 9.27 -46.23
CA HIS A 5 -52.59 10.59 -45.62
C HIS A 5 -51.15 10.86 -45.18
N THR A 6 -50.62 11.87 -45.83
CA THR A 6 -49.42 12.65 -45.61
C THR A 6 -49.32 13.28 -44.22
N VAL A 7 -48.09 13.26 -43.69
CA VAL A 7 -47.40 14.35 -42.96
C VAL A 7 -48.00 14.81 -41.62
N THR A 8 -47.26 14.55 -40.53
CA THR A 8 -47.23 15.40 -39.32
C THR A 8 -45.87 15.14 -38.63
N LEU A 9 -44.89 16.02 -38.88
CA LEU A 9 -44.35 17.00 -37.93
C LEU A 9 -43.93 16.45 -36.56
N ALA A 10 -42.61 16.53 -36.34
CA ALA A 10 -41.93 16.89 -35.09
C ALA A 10 -42.34 16.13 -33.80
N ALA A 11 -41.52 15.14 -33.41
CA ALA A 11 -41.42 14.75 -32.01
C ALA A 11 -40.00 14.30 -31.68
N ALA A 12 -39.30 15.17 -30.94
CA ALA A 12 -38.36 14.84 -29.88
C ALA A 12 -37.36 13.68 -30.12
N MET A 13 -36.15 14.03 -30.54
CA MET A 13 -34.95 13.25 -30.18
C MET A 13 -33.92 14.18 -29.51
N LEU A 14 -34.31 14.69 -28.34
CA LEU A 14 -33.38 15.22 -27.34
C LEU A 14 -33.24 14.16 -26.24
N ALA A 15 -32.39 13.15 -26.46
CA ALA A 15 -32.02 12.19 -25.40
C ALA A 15 -30.78 11.37 -25.80
N LEU A 16 -29.62 12.02 -25.88
CA LEU A 16 -28.33 11.32 -25.90
C LEU A 16 -27.29 12.10 -25.09
N MET A 17 -27.49 12.11 -23.77
CA MET A 17 -26.41 12.33 -22.81
C MET A 17 -26.60 11.34 -21.66
N VAL A 18 -26.25 10.08 -21.90
CA VAL A 18 -26.03 9.11 -20.83
C VAL A 18 -24.63 9.38 -20.27
N THR A 19 -24.57 10.20 -19.23
CA THR A 19 -23.35 10.38 -18.42
C THR A 19 -23.14 9.10 -17.63
N ASN A 20 -22.16 8.29 -18.04
CA ASN A 20 -21.77 7.07 -17.33
C ASN A 20 -20.88 7.46 -16.13
N PRO A 21 -21.33 7.35 -14.86
CA PRO A 21 -20.51 7.72 -13.70
C PRO A 21 -19.45 6.66 -13.35
N ALA A 22 -19.34 5.58 -14.14
CA ALA A 22 -18.55 4.41 -13.83
C ALA A 22 -17.01 4.60 -13.93
N VAL A 23 -16.53 5.75 -14.41
CA VAL A 23 -15.08 6.02 -14.54
C VAL A 23 -14.44 6.51 -13.23
N ALA A 24 -15.24 6.85 -12.20
CA ALA A 24 -14.70 7.35 -10.93
C ALA A 24 -14.16 6.27 -9.98
N GLN A 25 -14.42 4.99 -10.26
CA GLN A 25 -13.96 3.87 -9.42
C GLN A 25 -12.72 3.21 -10.03
N SER A 26 -11.63 3.97 -10.15
CA SER A 26 -10.32 3.34 -10.25
C SER A 26 -10.07 2.54 -8.95
N PRO A 27 -9.51 1.32 -9.00
CA PRO A 27 -9.08 0.61 -7.81
C PRO A 27 -7.82 1.31 -7.26
N GLY A 28 -8.00 2.54 -6.80
CA GLY A 28 -6.99 3.31 -6.10
C GLY A 28 -6.76 2.67 -4.74
N ASN A 29 -5.49 2.40 -4.46
CA ASN A 29 -4.97 2.08 -3.15
C ASN A 29 -5.70 2.89 -2.06
N ARG A 30 -6.49 2.24 -1.20
CA ARG A 30 -7.26 2.90 -0.12
C ARG A 30 -6.39 3.37 1.07
N GLY A 31 -5.09 3.52 0.86
CA GLY A 31 -4.23 4.27 1.77
C GLY A 31 -4.34 5.75 1.43
N MET A 32 -4.38 6.63 2.44
CA MET A 32 -4.08 8.04 2.23
C MET A 32 -2.65 8.13 1.67
N ALA A 33 -2.53 8.17 0.34
CA ALA A 33 -1.29 8.48 -0.33
C ALA A 33 -1.06 9.99 -0.14
N LEU A 34 -0.47 10.35 1.00
CA LEU A 34 0.11 11.66 1.15
C LEU A 34 1.12 11.85 0.00
N PRO A 35 1.17 13.02 -0.65
CA PRO A 35 2.13 13.31 -1.70
C PRO A 35 3.52 13.47 -1.08
N ILE A 36 4.13 12.36 -0.65
CA ILE A 36 5.49 12.31 -0.13
C ILE A 36 6.41 11.95 -1.29
N ASP A 37 7.39 12.81 -1.59
CA ASP A 37 8.45 12.46 -2.53
C ASP A 37 9.20 11.23 -1.97
N PRO A 38 9.25 10.09 -2.69
CA PRO A 38 9.94 8.89 -2.24
C PRO A 38 11.40 9.13 -1.84
N LYS A 39 12.05 10.14 -2.42
CA LYS A 39 13.42 10.52 -2.05
C LYS A 39 13.55 11.01 -0.62
N LEU A 40 12.48 11.55 -0.04
CA LEU A 40 12.42 12.01 1.35
C LEU A 40 12.21 10.88 2.34
N LEU A 41 11.94 9.65 1.86
CA LEU A 41 11.72 8.50 2.74
C LEU A 41 13.02 7.92 3.29
N ASN A 42 14.19 8.35 2.82
CA ASN A 42 15.51 7.91 3.31
C ASN A 42 15.58 6.39 3.48
N GLU A 43 15.20 5.64 2.44
CA GLU A 43 15.22 4.17 2.49
C GLU A 43 16.65 3.64 2.52
N LEU A 44 16.87 2.59 3.31
CA LEU A 44 18.16 1.90 3.36
C LEU A 44 18.44 1.20 2.02
N PRO A 45 19.66 1.30 1.48
CA PRO A 45 20.03 0.57 0.27
C PRO A 45 20.06 -0.94 0.54
N GLU A 46 19.80 -1.74 -0.49
CA GLU A 46 19.97 -3.20 -0.40
C GLU A 46 21.46 -3.56 -0.34
N VAL A 47 21.86 -4.32 0.68
CA VAL A 47 23.25 -4.74 0.90
C VAL A 47 23.37 -6.25 0.75
N LYS A 48 24.32 -6.71 -0.09
CA LYS A 48 24.57 -8.14 -0.29
C LYS A 48 24.93 -8.83 1.02
N GLY A 49 24.21 -9.91 1.36
CA GLY A 49 24.45 -10.68 2.59
C GLY A 49 23.82 -10.09 3.85
N VAL A 50 23.00 -9.04 3.71
CA VAL A 50 22.15 -8.49 4.76
C VAL A 50 20.70 -8.82 4.42
N VAL A 51 19.90 -9.16 5.41
CA VAL A 51 18.46 -9.41 5.23
C VAL A 51 17.77 -8.11 4.81
N SER A 52 17.03 -8.17 3.70
CA SER A 52 16.25 -7.05 3.20
C SER A 52 15.04 -6.75 4.09
N TRP A 53 14.78 -5.47 4.35
CA TRP A 53 13.54 -5.01 5.00
C TRP A 53 12.29 -5.38 4.18
N LYS A 54 12.42 -5.54 2.87
CA LYS A 54 11.32 -6.02 2.02
C LYS A 54 10.95 -7.46 2.31
N VAL A 55 11.89 -8.28 2.78
CA VAL A 55 11.59 -9.64 3.27
C VAL A 55 10.87 -9.55 4.59
N LEU A 56 11.38 -8.77 5.56
CA LEU A 56 10.76 -8.60 6.88
C LEU A 56 9.32 -8.06 6.82
N GLY A 57 8.99 -7.25 5.80
CA GLY A 57 7.66 -6.71 5.56
C GLY A 57 6.64 -7.68 4.93
N GLN A 58 7.03 -8.92 4.57
CA GLN A 58 6.14 -9.91 3.92
C GLN A 58 5.19 -10.61 4.92
N VAL A 59 4.36 -9.81 5.59
CA VAL A 59 3.27 -10.27 6.44
C VAL A 59 1.94 -9.91 5.80
N LYS A 60 1.03 -10.88 5.78
CA LYS A 60 -0.37 -10.67 5.40
C LYS A 60 -1.26 -10.91 6.61
N THR A 61 -2.47 -10.36 6.59
CA THR A 61 -3.50 -10.71 7.56
C THR A 61 -4.32 -11.86 7.01
N ALA A 62 -4.38 -12.97 7.74
CA ALA A 62 -5.21 -14.13 7.43
C ALA A 62 -6.34 -14.28 8.45
N GLN A 63 -7.52 -14.68 7.99
CA GLN A 63 -8.66 -14.98 8.86
C GLN A 63 -8.67 -16.48 9.20
N VAL A 64 -8.53 -16.80 10.49
CA VAL A 64 -8.60 -18.17 11.02
C VAL A 64 -9.82 -18.26 11.93
N GLY A 65 -10.93 -18.76 11.38
CA GLY A 65 -12.23 -18.74 12.06
C GLY A 65 -12.71 -17.30 12.28
N GLN A 66 -12.88 -16.92 13.56
CA GLN A 66 -13.28 -15.56 13.96
C GLN A 66 -12.09 -14.64 14.31
N ARG A 67 -10.84 -15.08 14.12
CA ARG A 67 -9.64 -14.29 14.47
C ARG A 67 -8.88 -13.85 13.22
N PHE A 68 -8.29 -12.66 13.27
CA PHE A 68 -7.32 -12.19 12.29
C PHE A 68 -5.91 -12.40 12.84
N LEU A 69 -5.10 -13.17 12.13
CA LEU A 69 -3.74 -13.54 12.52
C LEU A 69 -2.75 -13.11 11.44
N PRO A 70 -1.50 -12.80 11.79
CA PRO A 70 -0.46 -12.58 10.81
C PRO A 70 -0.07 -13.90 10.14
N GLU A 71 -0.05 -13.89 8.80
CA GLU A 71 0.51 -14.94 7.96
C GLU A 71 1.86 -14.45 7.43
N PHE A 72 2.93 -15.09 7.89
CA PHE A 72 4.29 -14.79 7.48
C PHE A 72 4.66 -15.58 6.22
N ALA A 73 5.20 -14.89 5.21
CA ALA A 73 5.72 -15.55 4.01
C ALA A 73 6.86 -16.54 4.35
N ALA A 74 7.06 -17.54 3.48
CA ALA A 74 8.05 -18.59 3.69
C ALA A 74 9.47 -18.03 3.93
N GLU A 75 9.84 -16.96 3.23
CA GLU A 75 11.17 -16.34 3.38
C GLU A 75 11.36 -15.72 4.78
N ILE A 76 10.34 -15.12 5.38
CA ILE A 76 10.44 -14.64 6.78
C ILE A 76 10.56 -15.82 7.74
N ARG A 77 9.73 -16.85 7.54
CA ARG A 77 9.71 -18.01 8.44
C ARG A 77 11.05 -18.73 8.50
N LYS A 78 11.84 -18.71 7.42
CA LYS A 78 13.20 -19.27 7.37
C LYS A 78 14.20 -18.51 8.25
N LEU A 79 13.90 -17.27 8.65
CA LEU A 79 14.76 -16.45 9.50
C LEU A 79 14.59 -16.79 10.99
N ASP A 80 13.55 -17.56 11.35
CA ASP A 80 13.31 -17.94 12.74
C ASP A 80 14.51 -18.73 13.29
N GLN A 81 14.99 -18.30 14.46
CA GLN A 81 16.17 -18.86 15.13
C GLN A 81 17.47 -18.84 14.31
N GLN A 82 17.59 -17.95 13.32
CA GLN A 82 18.81 -17.78 12.54
C GLN A 82 19.61 -16.54 12.96
N ASP A 83 20.93 -16.68 12.97
CA ASP A 83 21.83 -15.53 13.06
C ASP A 83 21.88 -14.83 11.69
N VAL A 84 21.41 -13.59 11.66
CA VAL A 84 21.34 -12.81 10.42
C VAL A 84 21.98 -11.44 10.60
N LYS A 85 22.48 -10.89 9.49
CA LYS A 85 22.89 -9.49 9.44
C LYS A 85 21.69 -8.65 9.02
N LEU A 86 21.40 -7.59 9.78
CA LEU A 86 20.35 -6.64 9.48
C LEU A 86 20.93 -5.23 9.56
N GLN A 87 20.60 -4.39 8.58
CA GLN A 87 20.96 -2.97 8.56
C GLN A 87 19.78 -2.17 9.09
N GLY A 88 20.02 -1.14 9.89
CA GLY A 88 18.95 -0.29 10.40
C GLY A 88 19.45 0.92 11.16
N TYR A 89 18.53 1.80 11.52
CA TYR A 89 18.76 2.89 12.44
C TYR A 89 18.42 2.44 13.86
N MET A 90 19.30 2.75 14.80
CA MET A 90 19.06 2.48 16.22
C MET A 90 18.16 3.58 16.78
N MET A 91 16.98 3.21 17.26
CA MET A 91 16.06 4.07 18.00
C MET A 91 16.12 3.69 19.49
N PRO A 92 16.76 4.51 20.34
CA PRO A 92 16.83 4.25 21.77
C PRO A 92 15.43 4.27 22.40
N ILE A 93 15.17 3.31 23.30
CA ILE A 93 13.94 3.31 24.13
C ILE A 93 14.19 3.79 25.56
N VAL A 94 15.45 3.91 25.96
CA VAL A 94 15.89 4.45 27.25
C VAL A 94 16.91 5.56 27.00
N THR A 95 16.88 6.60 27.84
CA THR A 95 17.85 7.70 27.81
C THR A 95 19.20 7.29 28.40
N GLY A 96 20.29 7.81 27.85
CA GLY A 96 21.65 7.54 28.31
C GLY A 96 22.66 7.59 27.17
N GLU A 97 23.95 7.50 27.50
CA GLU A 97 25.03 7.49 26.50
C GLU A 97 25.26 6.09 25.89
N LYS A 98 24.84 5.03 26.61
CA LYS A 98 24.94 3.65 26.18
C LYS A 98 23.55 3.04 26.15
N HIS A 99 23.27 2.27 25.10
CA HIS A 99 21.98 1.62 24.89
C HIS A 99 22.17 0.11 24.77
N ASP A 100 21.55 -0.64 25.68
CA ASP A 100 21.47 -2.10 25.65
C ASP A 100 20.12 -2.59 25.08
N HIS A 101 19.09 -1.73 25.14
CA HIS A 101 17.79 -1.96 24.54
C HIS A 101 17.45 -0.83 23.56
N PHE A 102 17.09 -1.20 22.34
CA PHE A 102 16.71 -0.28 21.27
C PHE A 102 15.77 -0.96 20.29
N LEU A 103 15.04 -0.16 19.52
CA LEU A 103 14.33 -0.62 18.34
C LEU A 103 15.23 -0.41 17.12
N LEU A 104 15.31 -1.41 16.25
CA LEU A 104 15.96 -1.26 14.96
C LEU A 104 14.91 -0.89 13.91
N THR A 105 15.09 0.24 13.23
CA THR A 105 14.11 0.77 12.27
C THR A 105 14.69 0.85 10.85
N MET A 106 13.81 0.70 9.85
CA MET A 106 14.17 0.84 8.44
C MET A 106 14.50 2.28 8.05
N ARG A 107 13.91 3.26 8.74
CA ARG A 107 14.07 4.69 8.49
C ARG A 107 14.62 5.40 9.73
N PRO A 108 15.31 6.53 9.55
CA PRO A 108 15.73 7.37 10.68
C PRO A 108 14.53 7.78 11.56
N ALA A 109 14.79 8.00 12.85
CA ALA A 109 13.75 8.40 13.81
C ALA A 109 13.38 9.89 13.69
N ASP A 110 14.19 10.68 13.00
CA ASP A 110 13.93 12.07 12.70
C ASP A 110 12.83 12.23 11.65
N CYS A 111 11.94 13.19 11.89
CA CYS A 111 11.03 13.67 10.86
C CYS A 111 11.84 14.36 9.76
N PRO A 112 11.51 14.15 8.47
CA PRO A 112 12.16 14.87 7.37
C PRO A 112 11.73 16.35 7.28
N PHE A 113 10.98 16.87 8.26
CA PHE A 113 10.39 18.22 8.31
C PHE A 113 10.56 18.85 9.69
#